data_AF-A0A7V4Y1D6-F1
#
_entry.id   AF-A0A7V4Y1D6-F1
#
_cell.length_a   1.000
_cell.length_b   1.000
_cell.length_c   1.000
_cell.angle_alpha   90.00
_cell.angle_beta   90.00
_cell.angle_gamma   90.00
#
_symmetry.space_group_name_H-M   'P 1'
#
loop_
_entity.id
_entity.type
_entity.pdbx_description
1 polymer ?
#
loop_
_entity_poly.entity_id
_entity_poly.type
_entity_poly.pdbx_seq_one_letter_code
_entity_poly.pdbx_strand_id
1 'polypeptide(L)'
;MSNEELGLKLRKIGEYLPCQPADLEWALSVQALELISGNAKPLGEILVERECIAREVLEEALRHQRIDQLRRCSLLASLGPQELGYIAEQSHQFSLLPGETLFREGQKAGAVYVMLRGRLLLSHSVEGWEHPAGTVFPGDVLGEEEFL
;
A
#
# COMPACT_ATOMS: atom_id res chain seq x y z
N MET A 1 -0.97 -11.73 23.52
CA MET A 1 -0.10 -10.60 23.17
C MET A 1 -0.74 -9.97 21.93
N SER A 2 -1.31 -8.77 22.07
CA SER A 2 -2.01 -8.09 20.99
C SER A 2 -1.02 -7.66 19.92
N ASN A 3 -1.44 -7.74 18.65
CA ASN A 3 -0.65 -7.40 17.46
C ASN A 3 -0.28 -5.89 17.35
N GLU A 4 -0.46 -5.12 18.43
CA GLU A 4 -0.24 -3.67 18.49
C GLU A 4 1.21 -3.28 18.81
N GLU A 5 2.01 -4.16 19.41
CA GLU A 5 3.34 -3.81 19.95
C GLU A 5 4.52 -4.11 19.02
N LEU A 6 4.30 -4.74 17.85
CA LEU A 6 5.29 -4.86 16.77
C LEU A 6 5.14 -3.75 15.71
N GLY A 7 4.35 -2.71 16.00
CA GLY A 7 3.96 -1.65 15.10
C GLY A 7 5.11 -0.74 14.67
N LEU A 8 6.00 -1.23 13.81
CA LEU A 8 6.81 -0.36 12.95
C LEU A 8 5.83 0.65 12.34
N LYS A 9 6.07 1.95 12.51
CA LYS A 9 5.20 2.97 11.93
C LYS A 9 5.39 2.94 10.41
N LEU A 10 4.31 2.75 9.65
CA LEU A 10 4.37 2.91 8.18
C LEU A 10 4.70 4.37 7.87
N ARG A 11 5.97 4.61 7.53
CA ARG A 11 6.46 5.91 7.09
C ARG A 11 5.65 6.39 5.90
N LYS A 12 5.19 7.63 5.96
CA LYS A 12 4.52 8.33 4.85
C LYS A 12 5.55 8.68 3.79
N ILE A 13 5.09 8.92 2.55
CA ILE A 13 6.01 9.20 1.43
C ILE A 13 6.90 10.43 1.71
N GLY A 14 6.35 11.47 2.34
CA GLY A 14 7.11 12.66 2.74
C GLY A 14 8.27 12.38 3.72
N GLU A 15 8.26 11.25 4.44
CA GLU A 15 9.37 10.87 5.31
C GLU A 15 10.55 10.25 4.54
N TYR A 16 10.37 9.89 3.27
CA TYR A 16 11.42 9.38 2.37
C TYR A 16 11.95 10.47 1.42
N LEU A 17 11.24 11.60 1.32
CA LEU A 17 11.56 12.66 0.38
C LEU A 17 12.55 13.65 1.01
N PRO A 18 13.66 13.98 0.34
CA PRO A 18 14.63 14.96 0.81
C PRO A 18 14.17 16.39 0.48
N CYS A 19 13.02 16.81 1.00
CA CYS A 19 12.47 18.16 0.81
C CYS A 19 12.32 18.89 2.15
N GLN A 20 12.18 20.22 2.11
CA GLN A 20 11.98 20.99 3.33
C GLN A 20 10.56 20.76 3.88
N PRO A 21 10.34 20.86 5.20
CA PRO A 21 9.00 20.75 5.78
C PRO A 21 7.99 21.74 5.16
N ALA A 22 8.44 22.94 4.82
CA ALA A 22 7.61 23.95 4.17
C ALA A 22 7.10 23.51 2.77
N ASP A 23 7.92 22.77 2.01
CA ASP A 23 7.51 22.24 0.69
C ASP A 23 6.41 21.18 0.86
N LEU A 24 6.54 20.32 1.89
CA LEU A 24 5.54 19.32 2.22
C LEU A 24 4.22 19.94 2.67
N GLU A 25 4.28 20.94 3.56
CA GLU A 25 3.10 21.66 4.05
C GLU A 25 2.35 22.37 2.91
N TRP A 26 3.10 23.00 2.00
CA TRP A 26 2.54 23.61 0.81
C TRP A 26 1.88 22.55 -0.10
N ALA A 27 2.57 21.46 -0.41
CA ALA A 27 2.06 20.43 -1.31
C ALA A 27 0.82 19.73 -0.73
N LEU A 28 0.77 19.52 0.60
CA LEU A 28 -0.41 19.00 1.30
C LEU A 28 -1.59 19.97 1.19
N SER A 29 -1.33 21.28 1.30
CA SER A 29 -2.37 22.31 1.15
C SER A 29 -2.96 22.31 -0.26
N VAL A 30 -2.10 22.18 -1.29
CA VAL A 30 -2.55 22.04 -2.68
C VAL A 30 -3.37 20.77 -2.88
N GLN A 31 -2.87 19.63 -2.42
CA GLN A 31 -3.57 18.36 -2.53
C GLN A 31 -4.95 18.41 -1.87
N ALA A 32 -5.06 19.02 -0.68
CA ALA A 32 -6.32 19.16 0.02
C ALA A 32 -7.34 20.00 -0.75
N LEU A 33 -6.89 21.07 -1.42
CA LEU A 33 -7.73 21.91 -2.26
C LEU A 33 -8.22 21.14 -3.50
N GLU A 34 -7.36 20.37 -4.15
CA GLU A 34 -7.72 19.55 -5.33
C GLU A 34 -8.59 18.33 -4.98
N LEU A 35 -8.52 17.83 -3.74
CA LEU A 35 -9.40 16.74 -3.29
C LEU A 35 -10.87 17.17 -3.34
N ILE A 36 -11.14 18.44 -3.06
CA ILE A 36 -12.50 19.00 -3.12
C ILE A 36 -13.04 19.00 -4.56
N SER A 37 -12.17 19.18 -5.56
CA SER A 37 -12.55 19.15 -6.98
C SER A 37 -12.54 17.76 -7.60
N GLY A 38 -12.19 16.71 -6.84
CA GLY A 38 -12.24 15.31 -7.27
C GLY A 38 -11.08 14.87 -8.17
N ASN A 39 -10.02 15.67 -8.31
CA ASN A 39 -8.87 15.36 -9.18
C ASN A 39 -7.54 15.63 -8.47
N ALA A 40 -7.44 15.28 -7.19
CA ALA A 40 -6.23 15.48 -6.42
C ALA A 40 -5.07 14.66 -6.96
N LYS A 41 -3.99 15.36 -7.31
CA LYS A 41 -2.74 14.70 -7.67
C LYS A 41 -2.10 14.06 -6.43
N PRO A 42 -1.33 12.97 -6.61
CA PRO A 42 -0.50 12.44 -5.53
C PRO A 42 0.50 13.51 -5.03
N LEU A 43 0.78 13.51 -3.72
CA LEU A 43 1.63 14.52 -3.08
C LEU A 43 3.01 14.64 -3.76
N GLY A 44 3.61 13.50 -4.15
CA GLY A 44 4.88 13.48 -4.84
C GLY A 44 4.84 14.17 -6.20
N GLU A 45 3.75 14.00 -6.97
CA GLU A 45 3.59 14.66 -8.26
C GLU A 45 3.55 16.18 -8.12
N ILE A 46 2.82 16.67 -7.11
CA ILE A 46 2.74 18.10 -6.79
C ILE A 46 4.13 18.67 -6.48
N LEU A 47 4.96 17.93 -5.73
CA LEU A 47 6.31 18.35 -5.37
C LEU A 47 7.25 18.37 -6.59
N VAL A 48 7.13 17.41 -7.51
CA VAL A 48 7.94 17.38 -8.74
C VAL A 48 7.55 18.50 -9.71
N GLU A 49 6.25 18.77 -9.88
CA GLU A 49 5.77 19.84 -10.79
C GLU A 49 6.28 21.24 -10.41
N ARG A 50 6.67 21.44 -9.15
CA ARG A 50 7.28 22.68 -8.66
C ARG A 50 8.78 22.61 -8.47
N GLU A 51 9.41 21.53 -8.92
CA GLU A 51 10.84 21.31 -8.80
C GLU A 51 11.33 21.31 -7.33
N CYS A 52 10.44 21.06 -6.36
CA CYS A 52 10.82 20.87 -4.95
C CYS A 52 11.67 19.61 -4.78
N ILE A 53 11.43 18.61 -5.64
CA ILE A 53 12.21 17.38 -5.77
C ILE A 53 12.32 16.99 -7.25
N ALA A 54 13.36 16.26 -7.61
CA ALA A 54 13.48 15.67 -8.94
C ALA A 54 12.59 14.42 -9.09
N ARG A 55 12.27 14.04 -10.34
CA ARG A 55 11.46 12.86 -10.65
C ARG A 55 12.10 11.57 -10.13
N GLU A 56 13.39 11.44 -10.35
CA GLU A 56 14.20 10.29 -9.98
C GLU A 56 14.24 10.12 -8.44
N VAL A 57 14.20 11.24 -7.71
CA VAL A 57 14.14 11.25 -6.24
C VAL A 57 12.80 10.70 -5.75
N LEU A 58 11.70 11.06 -6.40
CA LEU A 58 10.38 10.52 -6.06
C LEU A 58 10.29 9.01 -6.36
N GLU A 59 10.81 8.58 -7.51
CA GLU A 59 10.85 7.16 -7.89
C GLU A 59 11.63 6.32 -6.89
N GLU A 60 12.80 6.79 -6.48
CA GLU A 60 13.63 6.12 -5.47
C GLU A 60 12.96 6.09 -4.09
N ALA A 61 12.30 7.18 -3.69
CA ALA A 61 11.55 7.24 -2.44
C ALA A 61 10.35 6.28 -2.44
N LEU A 62 9.62 6.16 -3.56
CA LEU A 62 8.52 5.21 -3.73
C LEU A 62 9.03 3.77 -3.69
N ARG A 63 10.17 3.48 -4.33
CA ARG A 63 10.82 2.16 -4.29
C ARG A 63 11.19 1.77 -2.86
N HIS A 64 11.86 2.67 -2.12
CA HIS A 64 12.19 2.43 -0.71
C HIS A 64 10.97 2.25 0.18
N GLN A 65 9.93 3.07 -0.01
CA GLN A 65 8.69 2.92 0.75
C GLN A 65 8.05 1.55 0.52
N ARG A 66 8.07 1.05 -0.72
CA ARG A 66 7.50 -0.26 -1.06
C ARG A 66 8.31 -1.40 -0.46
N ILE A 67 9.63 -1.32 -0.47
CA ILE A 67 10.50 -2.31 0.21
C ILE A 67 10.18 -2.35 1.71
N ASP A 68 10.06 -1.19 2.37
CA ASP A 68 9.73 -1.10 3.79
C ASP A 68 8.32 -1.64 4.10
N GLN A 69 7.38 -1.53 3.15
CA GLN A 69 6.07 -2.16 3.26
C GLN A 69 6.14 -3.68 3.15
N LEU A 70 6.85 -4.20 2.14
CA LEU A 70 7.00 -5.64 1.91
C LEU A 70 7.71 -6.34 3.07
N ARG A 71 8.68 -5.68 3.73
CA ARG A 71 9.36 -6.23 4.92
C ARG A 71 8.44 -6.57 6.09
N ARG A 72 7.25 -5.97 6.14
CA ARG A 72 6.28 -6.20 7.22
C ARG A 72 5.41 -7.42 6.98
N CYS A 73 5.38 -7.89 5.74
CA CYS A 73 4.69 -9.09 5.36
C CYS A 73 5.47 -10.28 5.91
N SER A 74 4.83 -11.07 6.79
CA SER A 74 5.47 -12.23 7.41
C SER A 74 5.99 -13.25 6.37
N LEU A 75 5.27 -13.43 5.27
CA LEU A 75 5.65 -14.32 4.17
C LEU A 75 6.97 -13.87 3.49
N LEU A 76 7.24 -12.57 3.45
CA LEU A 76 8.40 -11.98 2.78
C LEU A 76 9.50 -11.53 3.76
N ALA A 77 9.28 -11.66 5.06
CA ALA A 77 10.17 -11.13 6.09
C ALA A 77 11.55 -11.81 6.12
N SER A 78 11.68 -13.02 5.58
CA SER A 78 12.95 -13.75 5.47
C SER A 78 13.80 -13.32 4.28
N LEU A 79 13.25 -12.54 3.34
CA LEU A 79 13.95 -12.13 2.12
C LEU A 79 14.93 -10.99 2.40
N GLY A 80 16.07 -11.05 1.73
CA GLY A 80 17.11 -10.02 1.77
C GLY A 80 16.69 -8.73 1.07
N PRO A 81 17.42 -7.62 1.27
CA PRO A 81 17.11 -6.33 0.66
C PRO A 81 17.06 -6.34 -0.88
N GLN A 82 17.88 -7.18 -1.52
CA GLN A 82 17.93 -7.30 -2.98
C GLN A 82 16.69 -8.00 -3.53
N GLU A 83 16.26 -9.09 -2.91
CA GLU A 83 15.06 -9.85 -3.29
C GLU A 83 13.80 -9.01 -3.08
N LEU A 84 13.71 -8.31 -1.95
CA LEU A 84 12.62 -7.38 -1.69
C LEU A 84 12.61 -6.21 -2.68
N GLY A 85 13.78 -5.73 -3.10
CA GLY A 85 13.90 -4.72 -4.16
C GLY A 85 13.32 -5.21 -5.48
N TYR A 86 13.68 -6.43 -5.88
CA TYR A 86 13.14 -7.06 -7.09
C TYR A 86 11.61 -7.20 -7.04
N ILE A 87 11.07 -7.69 -5.92
CA ILE A 87 9.61 -7.79 -5.73
C ILE A 87 8.96 -6.41 -5.77
N ALA A 88 9.56 -5.41 -5.12
CA ALA A 88 9.03 -4.05 -5.12
C ALA A 88 8.95 -3.46 -6.53
N GLU A 89 9.94 -3.71 -7.38
CA GLU A 89 9.95 -3.23 -8.77
C GLU A 89 8.87 -3.87 -9.64
N GLN A 90 8.54 -5.13 -9.40
CA GLN A 90 7.49 -5.86 -10.15
C GLN A 90 6.09 -5.70 -9.53
N SER A 91 5.98 -5.03 -8.39
CA SER A 91 4.73 -4.88 -7.65
C SER A 91 3.96 -3.63 -8.07
N HIS A 92 2.65 -3.78 -8.24
CA HIS A 92 1.73 -2.66 -8.48
C HIS A 92 0.86 -2.41 -7.26
N GLN A 93 0.77 -1.14 -6.84
CA GLN A 93 -0.14 -0.73 -5.78
C GLN A 93 -1.44 -0.22 -6.39
N PHE A 94 -2.56 -0.68 -5.85
CA PHE A 94 -3.89 -0.17 -6.15
C PHE A 94 -4.72 -0.03 -4.87
N SER A 95 -5.87 0.60 -4.99
CA SER A 95 -6.83 0.80 -3.90
C SER A 95 -8.18 0.23 -4.29
N LEU A 96 -8.92 -0.25 -3.30
CA LEU A 96 -10.31 -0.61 -3.43
C LEU A 96 -11.17 0.40 -2.68
N LEU A 97 -12.30 0.77 -3.26
CA LEU A 97 -13.33 1.54 -2.59
C LEU A 97 -14.14 0.65 -1.63
N PRO A 98 -14.77 1.23 -0.59
CA PRO A 98 -15.67 0.47 0.26
C PRO A 98 -16.75 -0.26 -0.55
N GLY A 99 -16.86 -1.57 -0.34
CA GLY A 99 -17.80 -2.44 -1.05
C GLY A 99 -17.25 -3.09 -2.32
N GLU A 100 -16.07 -2.69 -2.81
CA GLU A 100 -15.41 -3.39 -3.91
C GLU A 100 -14.81 -4.73 -3.44
N THR A 101 -14.86 -5.72 -4.33
CA THR A 101 -14.34 -7.07 -4.10
C THR A 101 -12.96 -7.22 -4.73
N LEU A 102 -11.99 -7.73 -3.96
CA LEU A 102 -10.65 -8.04 -4.47
C LEU A 102 -10.67 -9.23 -5.43
N PHE A 103 -11.14 -10.39 -4.95
CA PHE A 103 -11.50 -11.57 -5.74
C PHE A 103 -12.55 -12.37 -4.96
N ARG A 104 -13.25 -13.30 -5.63
CA ARG A 104 -14.29 -14.14 -5.01
C ARG A 104 -13.76 -15.54 -4.66
N GLU A 105 -14.41 -16.19 -3.71
CA GLU A 105 -14.17 -17.61 -3.44
C GLU A 105 -14.33 -18.47 -4.72
N GLY A 106 -13.41 -19.41 -4.93
CA GLY A 106 -13.35 -20.23 -6.13
C GLY A 106 -12.83 -19.50 -7.38
N GLN A 107 -12.60 -18.19 -7.32
CA GLN A 107 -11.89 -17.46 -8.36
C GLN A 107 -10.38 -17.59 -8.13
N LYS A 108 -9.66 -18.05 -9.15
CA LYS A 108 -8.20 -18.10 -9.11
C LYS A 108 -7.61 -16.72 -8.84
N ALA A 109 -6.75 -16.61 -7.83
CA ALA A 109 -6.02 -15.39 -7.58
C ALA A 109 -5.04 -15.12 -8.74
N GLY A 110 -5.11 -13.90 -9.31
CA GLY A 110 -4.22 -13.51 -10.41
C GLY A 110 -2.82 -13.09 -9.95
N ALA A 111 -2.66 -12.85 -8.65
CA ALA A 111 -1.42 -12.40 -8.01
C ALA A 111 -1.47 -12.71 -6.51
N VAL A 112 -0.32 -12.54 -5.84
CA VAL A 112 -0.25 -12.45 -4.39
C VAL A 112 -0.48 -11.00 -3.99
N TYR A 113 -1.37 -10.77 -3.02
CA TYR A 113 -1.72 -9.42 -2.54
C TYR A 113 -1.21 -9.23 -1.12
N VAL A 114 -0.64 -8.06 -0.85
CA VAL A 114 -0.22 -7.64 0.49
C VAL A 114 -1.10 -6.49 0.93
N MET A 115 -1.75 -6.64 2.09
CA MET A 115 -2.62 -5.60 2.61
C MET A 115 -1.79 -4.46 3.21
N LEU A 116 -1.85 -3.27 2.63
CA LEU A 116 -1.04 -2.13 3.07
C LEU A 116 -1.75 -1.23 4.09
N ARG A 117 -3.04 -0.96 3.86
CA ARG A 117 -3.88 -0.06 4.69
C ARG A 117 -5.35 -0.42 4.53
N GLY A 118 -6.14 -0.18 5.58
CA GLY A 118 -7.58 -0.47 5.60
C GLY A 118 -7.87 -1.84 6.20
N ARG A 119 -9.02 -2.41 5.83
CA ARG A 119 -9.43 -3.77 6.21
C ARG A 119 -10.20 -4.39 5.05
N LEU A 120 -10.03 -5.69 4.82
CA LEU A 120 -10.89 -6.46 3.92
C LEU A 120 -11.66 -7.49 4.73
N LEU A 121 -12.95 -7.61 4.47
CA LEU A 121 -13.78 -8.67 5.03
C LEU A 121 -13.61 -9.92 4.17
N LEU A 122 -13.30 -11.04 4.80
CA LEU A 122 -13.42 -12.35 4.17
C LEU A 122 -14.82 -12.89 4.44
N SER A 123 -15.48 -13.35 3.41
CA SER A 123 -16.79 -13.99 3.50
C SER A 123 -16.82 -15.29 2.72
N HIS A 124 -17.65 -16.21 3.18
CA HIS A 124 -17.99 -17.44 2.48
C HIS A 124 -19.46 -17.42 2.12
N SER A 125 -19.80 -17.88 0.92
CA SER A 125 -21.19 -17.96 0.46
C SER A 125 -21.77 -19.33 0.80
N VAL A 126 -22.78 -19.37 1.68
CA VAL A 126 -23.50 -20.60 2.04
C VAL A 126 -24.97 -20.41 1.68
N GLU A 127 -25.48 -21.27 0.79
CA GLU A 127 -26.88 -21.20 0.31
C GLU A 127 -27.28 -19.81 -0.24
N GLY A 128 -26.33 -19.08 -0.81
CA GLY A 128 -26.55 -17.74 -1.38
C GLY A 128 -26.45 -16.59 -0.37
N TRP A 129 -26.11 -16.88 0.88
CA TRP A 129 -25.88 -15.87 1.92
C TRP A 129 -24.38 -15.72 2.20
N GLU A 130 -23.92 -14.46 2.28
CA GLU A 130 -22.55 -14.14 2.64
C GLU A 130 -22.37 -14.19 4.16
N HIS A 131 -21.54 -15.11 4.64
CA HIS A 131 -21.19 -15.26 6.05
C HIS A 131 -19.76 -14.74 6.29
N PRO A 132 -19.55 -13.83 7.25
CA PRO A 132 -18.21 -13.34 7.56
C PRO A 132 -17.34 -14.47 8.13
N ALA A 133 -16.17 -14.64 7.55
CA ALA A 133 -15.20 -15.69 7.87
C ALA A 133 -13.98 -15.15 8.64
N GLY A 134 -13.62 -13.90 8.36
CA GLY A 134 -12.43 -13.28 8.94
C GLY A 134 -12.25 -11.85 8.47
N THR A 135 -11.19 -11.20 8.94
CA THR A 135 -10.81 -9.86 8.52
C THR A 135 -9.32 -9.81 8.27
N VAL A 136 -8.95 -9.23 7.13
CA VAL A 136 -7.57 -9.02 6.70
C VAL A 136 -7.13 -7.63 7.13
N PHE A 137 -5.97 -7.56 7.77
CA PHE A 137 -5.36 -6.36 8.32
C PHE A 137 -4.06 -6.03 7.60
N PRO A 138 -3.53 -4.80 7.78
CA PRO A 138 -2.25 -4.42 7.20
C PRO A 138 -1.11 -5.36 7.61
N GLY A 139 -0.36 -5.87 6.62
CA GLY A 139 0.70 -6.86 6.78
C GLY A 139 0.29 -8.28 6.37
N ASP A 140 -1.01 -8.57 6.34
CA ASP A 140 -1.53 -9.87 5.93
C ASP A 140 -1.38 -10.08 4.41
N VAL A 141 -1.31 -11.34 4.03
CA VAL A 141 -1.20 -11.81 2.63
C VAL A 141 -2.49 -12.48 2.21
N LEU A 142 -2.80 -12.37 0.92
CA LEU A 142 -3.93 -13.02 0.29
C LEU A 142 -3.53 -13.62 -1.06
N GLY A 143 -4.10 -14.77 -1.38
CA GLY A 143 -3.94 -15.45 -2.67
C GLY A 143 -2.63 -16.24 -2.81
N GLU A 144 -1.81 -16.30 -1.76
CA GLU A 144 -0.56 -17.07 -1.69
C GLU A 144 -0.78 -18.58 -1.80
N GLU A 145 -1.93 -19.08 -1.33
CA GLU A 145 -2.30 -20.51 -1.37
C GLU A 145 -2.36 -21.05 -2.82
N GLU A 146 -2.57 -20.20 -3.83
CA GLU A 146 -2.52 -20.61 -5.24
C GLU A 146 -1.09 -20.84 -5.76
N PHE A 147 -0.08 -20.48 -4.98
CA PHE A 147 1.34 -20.50 -5.35
C PHE A 147 2.22 -21.34 -4.40
N LEU A 148 1.64 -21.96 -3.37
CA LEU A 148 2.31 -22.84 -2.40
C LEU A 148 1.88 -24.30 -2.60
#